data_AF-A0A510IW72-F1
#
_entry.id   AF-A0A510IW72-F1
#
_cell.length_a   1.000
_cell.length_b   1.000
_cell.length_c   1.000
_cell.angle_alpha   90.00
_cell.angle_beta   90.00
_cell.angle_gamma   90.00
#
_symmetry.space_group_name_H-M   'P 1'
#
loop_
_entity.id
_entity.type
_entity.pdbx_description
1 polymer ?
#
loop_
_entity_poly.entity_id
_entity_poly.type
_entity_poly.pdbx_seq_one_letter_code
_entity_poly.pdbx_strand_id
1 'polypeptide(L)'
;MSKKIHLTDIQKLPENQLKKSEWSNIIKWLNITLISIVAFLIGACDSGFRQTMMKQAIPIDYFEPFTELPAQLVQHSDQLYSFRLGMNRAMILKTSDGLAVFDSFNKNFSKALFAELKRWFPGQAVRWLVYSHNHLDHIRGGAYLNPKIVVGHADINHLILDWEHPLNDVLPVTETVKGDMTLKLGDQTVHFLYMPKSHSSTLYGFFIEKENAVFAPDMMFVNTFPPFGLPDWYYPGYIRALNRLIDLNAKIYIPSHFNEGSKVDLINYRDMMVDFRKTVEREMAKLEYEPDQGKKLRAIFDVVYPELQEKYGHWHGFDAMFVPHFAGQIGGTYLGF
;
A
#
# COMPACT_ATOMS: atom_id res chain seq x y z
N MET A 1 44.15 -4.68 24.20
CA MET A 1 45.04 -4.98 23.06
C MET A 1 44.31 -5.90 22.09
N SER A 2 43.67 -5.34 21.07
CA SER A 2 42.96 -6.10 20.03
C SER A 2 43.88 -6.24 18.81
N LYS A 3 44.36 -7.47 18.53
CA LYS A 3 45.12 -7.76 17.30
C LYS A 3 44.14 -7.83 16.13
N LYS A 4 44.28 -6.92 15.16
CA LYS A 4 43.64 -7.04 13.84
C LYS A 4 44.28 -8.22 13.09
N ILE A 5 43.46 -9.16 12.66
CA ILE A 5 43.87 -10.25 11.77
C ILE A 5 43.63 -9.75 10.33
N HIS A 6 44.66 -9.80 9.49
CA HIS A 6 44.57 -9.43 8.08
C HIS A 6 44.16 -10.65 7.23
N LEU A 7 43.34 -10.41 6.20
CA LEU A 7 42.79 -11.43 5.28
C LEU A 7 43.85 -12.29 4.56
N THR A 8 45.11 -11.87 4.56
CA THR A 8 46.24 -12.60 3.96
C THR A 8 46.75 -13.76 4.81
N ASP A 9 46.35 -13.86 6.08
CA ASP A 9 46.84 -14.91 7.00
C ASP A 9 46.00 -16.21 6.97
N ILE A 10 44.89 -16.24 6.23
CA ILE A 10 43.97 -17.38 6.18
C ILE A 10 44.50 -18.52 5.27
N GLN A 11 45.44 -18.23 4.37
CA GLN A 11 45.95 -19.21 3.40
C GLN A 11 47.07 -20.15 3.93
N LYS A 12 47.39 -20.13 5.23
CA LYS A 12 48.51 -20.93 5.81
C LYS A 12 48.14 -21.80 7.01
N LEU A 13 46.88 -22.21 7.17
CA LEU A 13 46.52 -23.15 8.22
C LEU A 13 46.33 -24.58 7.67
N PRO A 14 46.95 -25.60 8.27
CA PRO A 14 46.83 -26.98 7.82
C PRO A 14 45.38 -27.48 7.99
N GLU A 15 44.92 -28.23 7.00
CA GLU A 15 43.52 -28.53 6.68
C GLU A 15 42.73 -29.37 7.71
N ASN A 16 43.21 -29.53 8.95
CA ASN A 16 42.65 -30.54 9.85
C ASN A 16 42.61 -30.17 11.35
N GLN A 17 42.22 -28.94 11.71
CA GLN A 17 42.02 -28.54 13.12
C GLN A 17 40.97 -27.40 13.32
N LEU A 18 39.78 -27.46 12.73
CA LEU A 18 38.69 -26.56 13.16
C LEU A 18 37.45 -27.37 13.56
N LYS A 19 37.05 -27.25 14.84
CA LYS A 19 35.89 -27.98 15.37
C LYS A 19 34.61 -27.43 14.72
N LYS A 20 33.62 -28.29 14.47
CA LYS A 20 32.32 -27.97 13.84
C LYS A 20 31.61 -26.75 14.48
N SER A 21 31.87 -26.49 15.76
CA SER A 21 31.39 -25.32 16.51
C SER A 21 31.97 -23.99 16.03
N GLU A 22 33.23 -23.96 15.59
CA GLU A 22 33.91 -22.75 15.11
C GLU A 22 33.42 -22.37 13.71
N TRP A 23 33.15 -23.36 12.85
CA TRP A 23 32.46 -23.15 11.57
C TRP A 23 31.05 -22.58 11.76
N SER A 24 30.29 -23.05 12.76
CA SER A 24 28.95 -22.53 13.04
C SER A 24 28.98 -21.07 13.50
N ASN A 25 30.03 -20.66 14.22
CA ASN A 25 30.21 -19.28 14.69
C ASN A 25 30.71 -18.36 13.58
N ILE A 26 31.56 -18.86 12.67
CA ILE A 26 32.03 -18.12 11.49
C ILE A 26 30.87 -17.92 10.50
N ILE A 27 30.02 -18.93 10.28
CA ILE A 27 28.83 -18.82 9.43
C ILE A 27 27.77 -17.91 10.07
N LYS A 28 27.58 -17.97 11.39
CA LYS A 28 26.73 -17.00 12.12
C LYS A 28 27.28 -15.59 12.02
N TRP A 29 28.59 -15.38 12.15
CA TRP A 29 29.22 -14.07 11.97
C TRP A 29 29.11 -13.58 10.52
N LEU A 30 29.31 -14.43 9.52
CA LEU A 30 29.14 -14.09 8.11
C LEU A 30 27.67 -13.73 7.81
N ASN A 31 26.70 -14.47 8.33
CA ASN A 31 25.28 -14.15 8.15
C ASN A 31 24.85 -12.88 8.91
N ILE A 32 25.35 -12.65 10.12
CA ILE A 32 25.08 -11.41 10.86
C ILE A 32 25.76 -10.22 10.18
N THR A 33 26.96 -10.38 9.62
CA THR A 33 27.64 -9.32 8.87
C THR A 33 26.97 -9.08 7.51
N LEU A 34 26.44 -10.10 6.83
CA LEU A 34 25.69 -9.96 5.58
C LEU A 34 24.33 -9.29 5.81
N ILE A 35 23.61 -9.66 6.87
CA ILE A 35 22.34 -9.03 7.27
C ILE A 35 22.59 -7.60 7.77
N SER A 36 23.70 -7.36 8.48
CA SER A 36 24.09 -6.01 8.89
C SER A 36 24.52 -5.17 7.69
N ILE A 37 25.18 -5.72 6.68
CA ILE A 37 25.51 -5.03 5.43
C ILE A 37 24.23 -4.71 4.66
N VAL A 38 23.26 -5.63 4.58
CA VAL A 38 21.95 -5.36 3.94
C VAL A 38 21.18 -4.28 4.71
N ALA A 39 21.16 -4.31 6.05
CA ALA A 39 20.51 -3.30 6.87
C ALA A 39 21.24 -1.94 6.84
N PHE A 40 22.58 -1.92 6.75
CA PHE A 40 23.37 -0.70 6.62
C PHE A 40 23.30 -0.10 5.20
N LEU A 41 23.12 -0.93 4.17
CA LEU A 41 22.86 -0.50 2.78
C LEU A 41 21.45 0.06 2.58
N ILE A 42 20.50 -0.28 3.46
CA ILE A 42 19.17 0.33 3.51
C ILE A 42 19.21 1.69 4.25
N GLY A 43 20.15 1.85 5.20
CA GLY A 43 20.25 3.01 6.08
C GLY A 43 21.24 4.11 5.67
N ALA A 44 22.21 3.86 4.77
CA ALA A 44 23.22 4.87 4.44
C ALA A 44 23.58 4.92 2.94
N CYS A 45 23.33 6.10 2.36
CA CYS A 45 23.83 6.67 1.12
C CYS A 45 23.35 6.14 -0.25
N ASP A 46 22.75 7.11 -0.94
CA ASP A 46 22.59 7.34 -2.38
C ASP A 46 21.42 6.68 -3.14
N SER A 47 20.66 7.58 -3.75
CA SER A 47 19.41 7.37 -4.48
C SER A 47 19.55 6.43 -5.68
N GLY A 48 20.76 6.25 -6.22
CA GLY A 48 21.05 5.38 -7.36
C GLY A 48 21.14 3.88 -7.02
N PHE A 49 21.78 3.51 -5.91
CA PHE A 49 21.93 2.10 -5.53
C PHE A 49 20.61 1.52 -5.00
N ARG A 50 19.89 2.29 -4.18
CA ARG A 50 18.53 1.92 -3.77
C ARG A 50 17.59 1.84 -4.97
N GLN A 51 17.64 2.79 -5.92
CA GLN A 51 16.89 2.64 -7.17
C GLN A 51 17.31 1.39 -7.95
N THR A 52 18.59 1.07 -8.05
CA THR A 52 19.06 -0.10 -8.82
C THR A 52 18.64 -1.41 -8.16
N MET A 53 18.73 -1.51 -6.83
CA MET A 53 18.24 -2.66 -6.06
C MET A 53 16.71 -2.78 -6.15
N MET A 54 15.99 -1.67 -6.03
CA MET A 54 14.54 -1.62 -6.24
C MET A 54 14.20 -1.98 -7.69
N LYS A 55 14.98 -1.57 -8.70
CA LYS A 55 14.81 -1.96 -10.11
C LYS A 55 15.08 -3.44 -10.39
N GLN A 56 15.90 -4.10 -9.56
CA GLN A 56 16.18 -5.54 -9.66
C GLN A 56 15.22 -6.39 -8.81
N ALA A 57 14.71 -5.86 -7.70
CA ALA A 57 13.77 -6.53 -6.81
C ALA A 57 12.30 -6.23 -7.13
N ILE A 58 12.04 -5.15 -7.86
CA ILE A 58 10.73 -4.70 -8.30
C ILE A 58 10.76 -4.66 -9.82
N PRO A 59 9.87 -5.40 -10.47
CA PRO A 59 9.57 -5.21 -11.88
C PRO A 59 9.21 -3.73 -12.13
N ILE A 60 10.14 -2.97 -12.71
CA ILE A 60 10.02 -1.53 -13.00
C ILE A 60 8.81 -1.28 -13.91
N ASP A 61 8.55 -2.25 -14.78
CA ASP A 61 7.43 -2.36 -15.71
C ASP A 61 6.06 -2.45 -15.02
N TYR A 62 5.99 -2.77 -13.72
CA TYR A 62 4.72 -2.76 -13.00
C TYR A 62 4.11 -1.35 -12.93
N PHE A 63 4.91 -0.35 -12.55
CA PHE A 63 4.37 1.01 -12.39
C PHE A 63 4.37 1.83 -13.68
N GLU A 64 5.23 1.48 -14.65
CA GLU A 64 5.43 2.23 -15.91
C GLU A 64 4.14 2.54 -16.70
N PRO A 65 3.16 1.61 -16.86
CA PRO A 65 1.92 1.92 -17.57
C PRO A 65 1.12 3.06 -16.94
N PHE A 66 1.37 3.34 -15.66
CA PHE A 66 0.67 4.36 -14.90
C PHE A 66 1.51 5.61 -14.66
N THR A 67 2.84 5.61 -14.83
CA THR A 67 3.65 6.81 -14.56
C THR A 67 3.36 7.95 -15.53
N GLU A 68 3.01 7.61 -16.78
CA GLU A 68 2.76 8.58 -17.85
C GLU A 68 1.29 8.98 -18.00
N LEU A 69 0.40 8.45 -17.14
CA LEU A 69 -1.01 8.79 -17.24
C LEU A 69 -1.24 10.26 -16.85
N PRO A 70 -1.81 11.08 -17.76
CA PRO A 70 -1.96 12.50 -17.53
C PRO A 70 -2.97 12.79 -16.42
N ALA A 71 -2.88 14.01 -15.91
CA ALA A 71 -3.90 14.57 -15.03
C ALA A 71 -5.28 14.49 -15.71
N GLN A 72 -6.25 13.89 -15.03
CA GLN A 72 -7.61 13.74 -15.53
C GLN A 72 -8.61 13.89 -14.40
N LEU A 73 -9.49 14.88 -14.51
CA LEU A 73 -10.71 14.97 -13.70
C LEU A 73 -11.84 14.22 -14.40
N VAL A 74 -12.47 13.29 -13.70
CA VAL A 74 -13.60 12.48 -14.17
C VAL A 74 -14.84 12.90 -13.39
N GLN A 75 -15.92 13.21 -14.09
CA GLN A 75 -17.21 13.54 -13.51
C GLN A 75 -18.08 12.27 -13.39
N HIS A 76 -18.55 11.97 -12.19
CA HIS A 76 -19.45 10.85 -11.89
C HIS A 76 -20.91 11.30 -11.73
N SER A 77 -21.09 12.52 -11.24
CA SER A 77 -22.37 13.24 -11.15
C SER A 77 -22.10 14.75 -11.10
N ASP A 78 -23.13 15.57 -10.86
CA ASP A 78 -22.96 17.01 -10.67
C ASP A 78 -22.24 17.38 -9.35
N GLN A 79 -22.14 16.42 -8.42
CA GLN A 79 -21.55 16.60 -7.09
C GLN A 79 -20.29 15.75 -6.90
N LEU A 80 -20.16 14.62 -7.58
CA LEU A 80 -19.07 13.67 -7.38
C LEU A 80 -18.10 13.63 -8.56
N TYR A 81 -16.82 13.73 -8.24
CA TYR A 81 -15.72 13.69 -9.20
C TYR A 81 -14.59 12.80 -8.66
N SER A 82 -13.77 12.26 -9.56
CA SER A 82 -12.47 11.68 -9.22
C SER A 82 -11.36 12.39 -10.01
N PHE A 83 -10.18 12.54 -9.42
CA PHE A 83 -9.01 13.09 -10.10
C PHE A 83 -7.91 12.05 -10.10
N ARG A 84 -7.40 11.72 -11.29
CA ARG A 84 -6.25 10.83 -11.48
C ARG A 84 -5.04 11.63 -11.91
N LEU A 85 -3.89 11.30 -11.35
CA LEU A 85 -2.58 11.62 -11.91
C LEU A 85 -1.67 10.42 -11.70
N GLY A 86 -1.19 9.87 -12.79
CA GLY A 86 -0.49 8.61 -12.76
C GLY A 86 -1.36 7.45 -12.25
N MET A 87 -0.83 6.68 -11.29
CA MET A 87 -1.61 5.64 -10.59
C MET A 87 -2.53 6.21 -9.52
N ASN A 88 -2.24 7.40 -8.97
CA ASN A 88 -2.95 7.92 -7.81
C ASN A 88 -4.31 8.51 -8.21
N ARG A 89 -5.28 8.41 -7.31
CA ARG A 89 -6.64 8.91 -7.49
C ARG A 89 -7.21 9.48 -6.20
N ALA A 90 -7.70 10.71 -6.27
CA ALA A 90 -8.46 11.35 -5.19
C ALA A 90 -9.95 11.40 -5.57
N MET A 91 -10.82 11.34 -4.57
CA MET A 91 -12.24 11.69 -4.74
C MET A 91 -12.44 13.16 -4.39
N ILE A 92 -13.30 13.84 -5.14
CA ILE A 92 -13.69 15.22 -4.91
C ILE A 92 -15.21 15.28 -4.83
N LEU A 93 -15.70 15.88 -3.75
CA LEU A 93 -17.12 16.08 -3.51
C LEU A 93 -17.41 17.58 -3.48
N LYS A 94 -18.25 18.02 -4.41
CA LYS A 94 -18.76 19.38 -4.49
C LYS A 94 -19.98 19.50 -3.58
N THR A 95 -19.93 20.46 -2.66
CA THR A 95 -20.96 20.70 -1.65
C THR A 95 -21.48 22.14 -1.75
N SER A 96 -22.52 22.47 -0.99
CA SER A 96 -23.00 23.84 -0.82
C SER A 96 -21.95 24.83 -0.27
N ASP A 97 -20.96 24.34 0.48
CA ASP A 97 -20.06 25.16 1.30
C ASP A 97 -18.59 25.12 0.82
N GLY A 98 -18.35 24.54 -0.36
CA GLY A 98 -17.04 24.36 -0.95
C GLY A 98 -16.75 22.90 -1.32
N LEU A 99 -15.50 22.62 -1.66
CA LEU A 99 -15.06 21.30 -2.09
C LEU A 99 -14.51 20.51 -0.90
N ALA A 100 -14.84 19.23 -0.83
CA ALA A 100 -14.14 18.24 -0.03
C ALA A 100 -13.24 17.40 -0.95
N VAL A 101 -11.96 17.27 -0.58
CA VAL A 101 -10.98 16.45 -1.29
C VAL A 101 -10.57 15.31 -0.37
N PHE A 102 -10.62 14.08 -0.87
CA PHE A 102 -10.24 12.88 -0.15
C PHE A 102 -8.86 12.44 -0.63
N ASP A 103 -7.88 12.54 0.27
CA ASP A 103 -6.44 12.41 0.07
C ASP A 103 -5.78 13.46 -0.84
N SER A 104 -4.56 13.86 -0.49
CA SER A 104 -3.77 14.91 -1.19
C SER A 104 -2.53 14.35 -1.90
N PHE A 105 -2.15 13.13 -1.56
CA PHE A 105 -1.00 12.37 -2.03
C PHE A 105 0.34 13.05 -1.84
N ASN A 106 0.78 13.86 -2.80
CA ASN A 106 2.07 14.54 -2.79
C ASN A 106 2.00 15.89 -3.49
N LYS A 107 3.09 16.67 -3.43
CA LYS A 107 3.19 18.00 -4.05
C LYS A 107 2.79 18.03 -5.52
N ASN A 108 3.23 17.08 -6.33
CA ASN A 108 2.93 17.06 -7.76
C ASN A 108 1.44 16.83 -8.00
N PHE A 109 0.90 15.80 -7.34
CA PHE A 109 -0.52 15.47 -7.39
C PHE A 109 -1.41 16.63 -6.93
N SER A 110 -1.14 17.19 -5.75
CA SER A 110 -1.94 18.28 -5.19
C SER A 110 -1.90 19.55 -6.04
N LYS A 111 -0.76 19.89 -6.66
CA LYS A 111 -0.68 21.04 -7.57
C LYS A 111 -1.50 20.83 -8.84
N ALA A 112 -1.41 19.65 -9.45
CA ALA A 112 -2.18 19.32 -10.64
C ALA A 112 -3.69 19.28 -10.35
N LEU A 113 -4.08 18.67 -9.23
CA LEU A 113 -5.46 18.67 -8.74
C LEU A 113 -5.96 20.11 -8.54
N PHE A 114 -5.20 20.95 -7.83
CA PHE A 114 -5.61 22.33 -7.58
C PHE A 114 -5.82 23.15 -8.86
N ALA A 115 -5.02 22.90 -9.90
CA ALA A 115 -5.19 23.53 -11.21
C ALA A 115 -6.52 23.11 -11.87
N GLU A 116 -6.87 21.83 -11.83
CA GLU A 116 -8.16 21.35 -12.33
C GLU A 116 -9.33 21.87 -11.49
N LEU A 117 -9.21 21.90 -10.15
CA LEU A 117 -10.27 22.45 -9.29
C LEU A 117 -10.57 23.91 -9.60
N LYS A 118 -9.54 24.73 -9.84
CA LYS A 118 -9.72 26.13 -10.26
C LYS A 118 -10.42 26.27 -11.62
N ARG A 119 -10.13 25.36 -12.54
CA ARG A 119 -10.70 25.36 -13.90
C ARG A 119 -12.17 24.94 -13.89
N TRP A 120 -12.51 23.90 -13.14
CA TRP A 120 -13.84 23.31 -13.14
C TRP A 120 -14.80 23.97 -12.15
N PHE A 121 -14.27 24.50 -11.05
CA PHE A 121 -15.06 25.08 -9.95
C PHE A 121 -14.58 26.50 -9.60
N PRO A 122 -14.60 27.44 -10.56
CA PRO A 122 -14.12 28.80 -10.32
C PRO A 122 -14.88 29.43 -9.13
N GLY A 123 -14.12 29.97 -8.17
CA GLY A 123 -14.66 30.59 -6.96
C GLY A 123 -14.98 29.62 -5.81
N GLN A 124 -14.91 28.30 -6.01
CA GLN A 124 -15.06 27.33 -4.92
C GLN A 124 -13.71 27.01 -4.28
N ALA A 125 -13.62 27.18 -2.97
CA ALA A 125 -12.43 26.80 -2.20
C ALA A 125 -12.49 25.33 -1.78
N VAL A 126 -11.31 24.72 -1.62
CA VAL A 126 -11.19 23.48 -0.85
C VAL A 126 -11.46 23.82 0.61
N ARG A 127 -12.59 23.34 1.13
CA ARG A 127 -12.98 23.56 2.53
C ARG A 127 -12.46 22.41 3.38
N TRP A 128 -12.62 21.18 2.93
CA TRP A 128 -12.17 19.99 3.64
C TRP A 128 -11.12 19.24 2.85
N LEU A 129 -10.01 18.91 3.52
CA LEU A 129 -9.12 17.82 3.13
C LEU A 129 -9.38 16.66 4.08
N VAL A 130 -9.81 15.52 3.55
CA VAL A 130 -10.13 14.33 4.32
C VAL A 130 -9.06 13.29 4.08
N TYR A 131 -8.31 12.93 5.13
CA TYR A 131 -7.33 11.85 5.06
C TYR A 131 -8.00 10.50 5.31
N SER A 132 -7.76 9.56 4.40
CA SER A 132 -8.23 8.18 4.51
C SER A 132 -7.53 7.41 5.63
N HIS A 133 -6.20 7.57 5.74
CA HIS A 133 -5.35 6.91 6.71
C HIS A 133 -3.96 7.56 6.75
N ASN A 134 -3.07 7.06 7.61
CA ASN A 134 -1.79 7.68 7.94
C ASN A 134 -0.64 7.46 6.94
N HIS A 135 -0.86 6.81 5.79
CA HIS A 135 0.25 6.55 4.86
C HIS A 135 0.68 7.81 4.13
N LEU A 136 2.00 7.93 3.97
CA LEU A 136 2.65 9.14 3.50
C LEU A 136 2.41 9.41 2.01
N ASP A 137 2.12 8.38 1.23
CA ASP A 137 1.72 8.54 -0.16
C ASP A 137 0.27 9.04 -0.29
N HIS A 138 -0.52 9.12 0.78
CA HIS A 138 -1.89 9.67 0.79
C HIS A 138 -1.99 11.08 1.42
N ILE A 139 -1.21 11.34 2.48
CA ILE A 139 -1.43 12.53 3.32
C ILE A 139 -0.46 13.69 3.07
N ARG A 140 0.53 13.54 2.19
CA ARG A 140 1.43 14.66 1.85
C ARG A 140 0.79 15.60 0.83
N GLY A 141 1.36 16.78 0.68
CA GLY A 141 0.99 17.75 -0.35
C GLY A 141 -0.25 18.59 -0.03
N GLY A 142 -0.94 18.35 1.08
CA GLY A 142 -2.18 19.04 1.46
C GLY A 142 -2.08 20.57 1.47
N ALA A 143 -0.90 21.12 1.79
CA ALA A 143 -0.65 22.57 1.78
C ALA A 143 -0.92 23.22 0.40
N TYR A 144 -0.74 22.50 -0.70
CA TYR A 144 -0.96 23.02 -2.05
C TYR A 144 -2.45 23.13 -2.42
N LEU A 145 -3.34 22.50 -1.64
CA LEU A 145 -4.79 22.60 -1.82
C LEU A 145 -5.41 23.75 -1.01
N ASN A 146 -4.67 24.30 -0.05
CA ASN A 146 -5.12 25.36 0.87
C ASN A 146 -6.47 25.07 1.57
N PRO A 147 -6.63 23.88 2.21
CA PRO A 147 -7.87 23.51 2.88
C PRO A 147 -8.13 24.40 4.12
N LYS A 148 -9.40 24.53 4.51
CA LYS A 148 -9.77 25.20 5.79
C LYS A 148 -9.74 24.24 6.97
N ILE A 149 -10.14 22.99 6.73
CA ILE A 149 -10.26 21.94 7.74
C ILE A 149 -9.57 20.70 7.19
N VAL A 150 -8.76 20.06 8.03
CA VAL A 150 -8.19 18.73 7.75
C VAL A 150 -8.86 17.72 8.68
N VAL A 151 -9.60 16.78 8.08
CA VAL A 151 -10.34 15.73 8.80
C VAL A 151 -9.57 14.42 8.68
N GLY A 152 -9.45 13.67 9.78
CA GLY A 152 -8.78 12.36 9.74
C GLY A 152 -8.87 11.61 11.06
N HIS A 153 -8.38 10.36 11.07
CA HIS A 153 -8.34 9.56 12.30
C HIS A 153 -7.57 10.29 13.41
N ALA A 154 -8.06 10.18 14.65
CA ALA A 154 -7.45 10.85 15.82
C ALA A 154 -5.94 10.57 15.98
N ASP A 155 -5.51 9.37 15.62
CA ASP A 155 -4.12 8.92 15.79
C ASP A 155 -3.17 9.40 14.68
N ILE A 156 -3.66 9.96 13.55
CA ILE A 156 -2.79 10.36 12.43
C ILE A 156 -1.71 11.34 12.90
N ASN A 157 -2.10 12.39 13.63
CA ASN A 157 -1.15 13.40 14.12
C ASN A 157 -0.05 12.83 15.01
N HIS A 158 -0.32 11.71 15.71
CA HIS A 158 0.69 11.04 16.51
C HIS A 158 1.57 10.14 15.65
N LEU A 159 0.96 9.30 14.80
CA LEU A 159 1.68 8.32 13.97
C LEU A 159 2.61 8.96 12.94
N ILE A 160 2.33 10.19 12.49
CA ILE A 160 3.23 10.88 11.57
C ILE A 160 4.53 11.34 12.25
N LEU A 161 4.55 11.51 13.58
CA LEU A 161 5.74 11.95 14.34
C LEU A 161 6.82 10.87 14.39
N ASP A 162 6.46 9.60 14.17
CA ASP A 162 7.41 8.50 14.08
C ASP A 162 8.31 8.60 12.82
N TRP A 163 8.02 9.56 11.93
CA TRP A 163 8.79 9.79 10.71
C TRP A 163 9.63 11.08 10.83
N GLU A 164 10.96 10.94 10.82
CA GLU A 164 11.90 12.05 11.09
C GLU A 164 11.94 13.16 10.02
N HIS A 165 11.51 12.88 8.78
CA HIS A 165 11.73 13.76 7.62
C HIS A 165 10.51 14.24 6.81
N PRO A 166 9.32 13.59 6.81
CA PRO A 166 8.19 13.99 5.97
C PRO A 166 7.21 14.98 6.62
N LEU A 167 7.45 15.42 7.87
CA LEU A 167 6.51 16.26 8.63
C LEU A 167 6.20 17.61 7.97
N ASN A 168 7.16 18.18 7.22
CA ASN A 168 6.97 19.51 6.59
C ASN A 168 5.95 19.50 5.44
N ASP A 169 5.59 18.34 4.90
CA ASP A 169 4.70 18.20 3.75
C ASP A 169 3.31 17.63 4.11
N VAL A 170 3.04 17.35 5.39
CA VAL A 170 1.76 16.83 5.89
C VAL A 170 1.07 17.91 6.71
N LEU A 171 -0.17 18.26 6.38
CA LEU A 171 -0.95 19.16 7.23
C LEU A 171 -1.47 18.37 8.44
N PRO A 172 -1.43 18.92 9.66
CA PRO A 172 -2.00 18.24 10.81
C PRO A 172 -3.52 18.14 10.66
N VAL A 173 -4.08 17.01 11.10
CA VAL A 173 -5.52 16.85 11.30
C VAL A 173 -5.99 17.88 12.32
N THR A 174 -6.96 18.71 11.92
CA THR A 174 -7.58 19.74 12.76
C THR A 174 -8.91 19.29 13.35
N GLU A 175 -9.60 18.37 12.69
CA GLU A 175 -10.83 17.73 13.15
C GLU A 175 -10.67 16.22 13.15
N THR A 176 -10.76 15.62 14.33
CA THR A 176 -10.51 14.18 14.51
C THR A 176 -11.80 13.37 14.43
N VAL A 177 -11.72 12.20 13.80
CA VAL A 177 -12.78 11.19 13.78
C VAL A 177 -12.30 9.90 14.44
N LYS A 178 -13.24 9.17 15.06
CA LYS A 178 -12.98 7.89 15.72
C LYS A 178 -14.16 6.93 15.55
N GLY A 179 -13.87 5.71 15.11
CA GLY A 179 -14.91 4.73 14.85
C GLY A 179 -15.77 5.13 13.66
N ASP A 180 -16.87 4.42 13.45
CA ASP A 180 -17.82 4.80 12.41
C ASP A 180 -18.47 6.13 12.76
N MET A 181 -18.49 7.04 11.79
CA MET A 181 -19.08 8.36 11.96
C MET A 181 -19.86 8.75 10.71
N THR A 182 -20.86 9.61 10.86
CA THR A 182 -21.55 10.25 9.75
C THR A 182 -21.37 11.74 9.89
N LEU A 183 -20.75 12.36 8.88
CA LEU A 183 -20.50 13.80 8.86
C LEU A 183 -21.29 14.46 7.74
N LYS A 184 -21.72 15.69 7.99
CA LYS A 184 -22.26 16.56 6.94
C LYS A 184 -21.17 17.48 6.43
N LEU A 185 -20.84 17.36 5.15
CA LEU A 185 -19.96 18.28 4.44
C LEU A 185 -20.85 19.17 3.57
N GLY A 186 -21.22 20.34 4.11
CA GLY A 186 -22.26 21.18 3.53
C GLY A 186 -23.60 20.44 3.48
N ASP A 187 -24.16 20.31 2.28
CA ASP A 187 -25.41 19.59 2.00
C ASP A 187 -25.22 18.08 1.74
N GLN A 188 -23.98 17.57 1.78
CA GLN A 188 -23.65 16.16 1.52
C GLN A 188 -23.50 15.37 2.81
N THR A 189 -24.05 14.14 2.84
CA THR A 189 -23.90 13.21 3.96
C THR A 189 -22.85 12.16 3.60
N VAL A 190 -21.80 12.08 4.41
CA VAL A 190 -20.66 11.19 4.21
C VAL A 190 -20.54 10.26 5.40
N HIS A 191 -20.63 8.96 5.15
CA HIS A 191 -20.40 7.93 6.16
C HIS A 191 -18.92 7.52 6.14
N PHE A 192 -18.23 7.80 7.23
CA PHE A 192 -16.87 7.40 7.51
C PHE A 192 -16.92 5.99 8.11
N LEU A 193 -16.47 5.01 7.33
CA LEU A 193 -16.51 3.59 7.65
C LEU A 193 -15.14 3.18 8.19
N TYR A 194 -15.02 3.06 9.52
CA TYR A 194 -13.75 2.72 10.15
C TYR A 194 -13.39 1.25 9.88
N MET A 195 -12.22 1.02 9.31
CA MET A 195 -11.73 -0.31 8.92
C MET A 195 -10.40 -0.60 9.64
N PRO A 196 -10.41 -0.69 10.98
CA PRO A 196 -9.19 -0.90 11.75
C PRO A 196 -8.56 -2.24 11.44
N LYS A 197 -7.25 -2.33 11.64
CA LYS A 197 -6.51 -3.57 11.52
C LYS A 197 -6.74 -4.21 10.16
N SER A 198 -6.61 -3.43 9.09
CA SER A 198 -6.79 -3.90 7.71
C SER A 198 -5.52 -3.58 6.91
N HIS A 199 -5.55 -2.52 6.09
CA HIS A 199 -4.37 -1.92 5.47
C HIS A 199 -3.68 -0.90 6.38
N SER A 200 -4.38 -0.38 7.39
CA SER A 200 -3.82 0.51 8.41
C SER A 200 -4.68 0.45 9.68
N SER A 201 -4.14 0.88 10.82
CA SER A 201 -4.90 1.10 12.05
C SER A 201 -5.84 2.31 11.98
N THR A 202 -5.62 3.21 11.01
CA THR A 202 -6.36 4.48 10.87
C THR A 202 -7.30 4.52 9.67
N LEU A 203 -7.44 3.41 8.94
CA LEU A 203 -8.14 3.37 7.65
C LEU A 203 -9.63 3.63 7.73
N TYR A 204 -10.10 4.50 6.84
CA TYR A 204 -11.50 4.73 6.53
C TYR A 204 -11.83 4.45 5.07
N GLY A 205 -13.01 3.87 4.85
CA GLY A 205 -13.75 3.99 3.59
C GLY A 205 -14.83 5.06 3.73
N PHE A 206 -15.29 5.63 2.62
CA PHE A 206 -16.26 6.72 2.66
C PHE A 206 -17.44 6.43 1.74
N PHE A 207 -18.63 6.31 2.29
CA PHE A 207 -19.86 6.16 1.52
C PHE A 207 -20.59 7.50 1.40
N ILE A 208 -20.87 7.91 0.17
CA ILE A 208 -21.55 9.18 -0.14
C ILE A 208 -23.01 8.85 -0.46
N GLU A 209 -23.90 9.10 0.51
CA GLU A 209 -25.26 8.58 0.52
C GLU A 209 -26.07 9.00 -0.73
N LYS A 210 -26.07 10.30 -1.05
CA LYS A 210 -26.81 10.87 -2.20
C LYS A 210 -26.27 10.40 -3.54
N GLU A 211 -24.97 10.14 -3.62
CA GLU A 211 -24.28 9.77 -4.84
C GLU A 211 -24.25 8.25 -5.06
N ASN A 212 -24.65 7.48 -4.04
CA ASN A 212 -24.52 6.03 -3.98
C ASN A 212 -23.14 5.54 -4.45
N ALA A 213 -22.09 6.16 -3.90
CA ALA A 213 -20.70 5.96 -4.30
C ALA A 213 -19.80 5.74 -3.09
N VAL A 214 -18.72 4.97 -3.29
CA VAL A 214 -17.76 4.65 -2.24
C VAL A 214 -16.37 5.09 -2.65
N PHE A 215 -15.68 5.86 -1.80
CA PHE A 215 -14.21 5.96 -1.86
C PHE A 215 -13.61 4.85 -0.99
N ALA A 216 -12.81 3.99 -1.62
CA ALA A 216 -12.25 2.75 -1.06
C ALA A 216 -10.72 2.76 -1.13
N PRO A 217 -10.04 3.66 -0.40
CA PRO A 217 -8.59 3.86 -0.46
C PRO A 217 -7.87 2.58 -0.03
N ASP A 218 -6.97 2.10 -0.88
CA ASP A 218 -6.15 0.88 -0.77
C ASP A 218 -6.92 -0.41 -0.50
N MET A 219 -8.23 -0.38 -0.73
CA MET A 219 -9.11 -1.53 -0.57
C MET A 219 -9.45 -2.19 -1.90
N MET A 220 -9.09 -1.63 -3.06
CA MET A 220 -9.50 -2.20 -4.35
C MET A 220 -8.52 -1.87 -5.46
N PHE A 221 -8.14 -2.90 -6.24
CA PHE A 221 -7.27 -2.79 -7.40
C PHE A 221 -7.94 -3.50 -8.58
N VAL A 222 -8.62 -2.73 -9.45
CA VAL A 222 -9.41 -3.28 -10.56
C VAL A 222 -8.51 -3.99 -11.57
N ASN A 223 -8.65 -5.31 -11.71
CA ASN A 223 -7.87 -6.16 -12.60
C ASN A 223 -6.35 -5.99 -12.45
N THR A 224 -5.91 -5.69 -11.22
CA THR A 224 -4.52 -5.38 -10.89
C THR A 224 -4.13 -6.10 -9.60
N PHE A 225 -2.96 -6.74 -9.57
CA PHE A 225 -2.40 -7.25 -8.32
C PHE A 225 -1.95 -6.09 -7.43
N PRO A 226 -2.19 -6.14 -6.11
CA PRO A 226 -1.80 -5.05 -5.23
C PRO A 226 -0.27 -4.90 -5.25
N PRO A 227 0.26 -3.66 -5.22
CA PRO A 227 1.69 -3.44 -5.17
C PRO A 227 2.30 -4.08 -3.92
N PHE A 228 3.54 -4.56 -4.04
CA PHE A 228 4.28 -5.12 -2.93
C PHE A 228 4.66 -4.02 -1.92
N GLY A 229 4.85 -4.42 -0.67
CA GLY A 229 5.28 -3.55 0.41
C GLY A 229 4.10 -2.96 1.15
N LEU A 230 3.91 -3.40 2.38
CA LEU A 230 3.89 -2.59 3.60
C LEU A 230 3.62 -3.54 4.78
N PRO A 231 4.32 -3.39 5.91
CA PRO A 231 4.23 -4.30 7.06
C PRO A 231 2.91 -4.19 7.84
N ASP A 232 1.99 -3.31 7.47
CA ASP A 232 0.76 -3.03 8.22
C ASP A 232 -0.52 -3.64 7.63
N TRP A 233 -0.34 -4.68 6.82
CA TRP A 233 -1.44 -5.46 6.26
C TRP A 233 -1.84 -6.66 7.12
N TYR A 234 -3.01 -6.58 7.76
CA TYR A 234 -3.66 -7.71 8.44
C TYR A 234 -4.72 -8.35 7.56
N TYR A 235 -4.42 -9.51 6.97
CA TYR A 235 -5.27 -10.17 5.98
C TYR A 235 -6.71 -10.41 6.47
N PRO A 236 -6.98 -10.99 7.66
CA PRO A 236 -8.36 -11.21 8.09
C PRO A 236 -9.15 -9.92 8.21
N GLY A 237 -8.53 -8.82 8.65
CA GLY A 237 -9.20 -7.53 8.73
C GLY A 237 -9.37 -6.85 7.39
N TYR A 238 -8.44 -7.05 6.46
CA TYR A 238 -8.59 -6.62 5.08
C TYR A 238 -9.78 -7.31 4.40
N ILE A 239 -9.92 -8.63 4.50
CA ILE A 239 -11.09 -9.35 3.95
C ILE A 239 -12.39 -8.91 4.62
N ARG A 240 -12.41 -8.66 5.95
CA ARG A 240 -13.58 -8.10 6.63
C ARG A 240 -13.96 -6.73 6.07
N ALA A 241 -12.97 -5.86 5.84
CA ALA A 241 -13.17 -4.54 5.28
C ALA A 241 -13.70 -4.61 3.83
N LEU A 242 -13.14 -5.49 2.98
CA LEU A 242 -13.65 -5.73 1.63
C LEU A 242 -15.12 -6.17 1.64
N ASN A 243 -15.47 -7.16 2.46
CA ASN A 243 -16.85 -7.65 2.56
C ASN A 243 -17.80 -6.53 3.01
N ARG A 244 -17.37 -5.72 4.00
CA ARG A 244 -18.14 -4.55 4.45
C ARG A 244 -18.41 -3.57 3.30
N LEU A 245 -17.42 -3.29 2.45
CA LEU A 245 -17.59 -2.41 1.30
C LEU A 245 -18.51 -3.02 0.23
N ILE A 246 -18.44 -4.34 -0.01
CA ILE A 246 -19.31 -5.09 -0.93
C ILE A 246 -20.78 -4.98 -0.48
N ASP A 247 -21.04 -5.07 0.82
CA ASP A 247 -22.40 -5.06 1.39
C ASP A 247 -23.12 -3.71 1.22
N LEU A 248 -22.36 -2.61 1.02
CA LEU A 248 -22.94 -1.28 0.74
C LEU A 248 -23.71 -1.24 -0.58
N ASN A 249 -23.39 -2.13 -1.52
CA ASN A 249 -24.04 -2.22 -2.82
C ASN A 249 -24.07 -0.89 -3.60
N ALA A 250 -22.95 -0.16 -3.57
CA ALA A 250 -22.83 1.14 -4.23
C ALA A 250 -22.77 0.99 -5.76
N LYS A 251 -23.14 2.07 -6.46
CA LYS A 251 -23.10 2.14 -7.93
C LYS A 251 -21.66 2.13 -8.45
N ILE A 252 -20.75 2.80 -7.75
CA ILE A 252 -19.35 2.95 -8.13
C ILE A 252 -18.45 2.91 -6.90
N TYR A 253 -17.28 2.29 -7.08
CA TYR A 253 -16.20 2.22 -6.11
C TYR A 253 -14.96 2.90 -6.70
N ILE A 254 -14.46 3.90 -5.98
CA ILE A 254 -13.33 4.74 -6.37
C ILE A 254 -12.17 4.42 -5.44
N PRO A 255 -11.16 3.65 -5.86
CA PRO A 255 -9.96 3.43 -5.06
C PRO A 255 -9.02 4.63 -5.13
N SER A 256 -8.03 4.64 -4.24
CA SER A 256 -6.93 5.61 -4.20
C SER A 256 -5.88 5.38 -5.28
N HIS A 257 -5.82 4.18 -5.86
CA HIS A 257 -4.85 3.82 -6.88
C HIS A 257 -5.49 3.07 -8.05
N PHE A 258 -4.89 3.22 -9.23
CA PHE A 258 -5.27 2.59 -10.49
C PHE A 258 -6.69 2.96 -10.96
N ASN A 259 -7.43 1.97 -11.46
CA ASN A 259 -8.74 2.17 -12.08
C ASN A 259 -9.87 2.11 -11.05
N GLU A 260 -10.91 2.92 -11.27
CA GLU A 260 -12.18 2.82 -10.55
C GLU A 260 -13.09 1.77 -11.19
N GLY A 261 -14.08 1.27 -10.45
CA GLY A 261 -14.87 0.13 -10.91
C GLY A 261 -16.20 -0.05 -10.18
N SER A 262 -16.82 -1.19 -10.44
CA SER A 262 -18.11 -1.59 -9.90
C SER A 262 -17.97 -2.50 -8.67
N LYS A 263 -19.11 -2.84 -8.06
CA LYS A 263 -19.17 -3.91 -7.05
C LYS A 263 -18.59 -5.24 -7.56
N VAL A 264 -18.80 -5.57 -8.83
CA VAL A 264 -18.29 -6.82 -9.41
C VAL A 264 -16.77 -6.82 -9.42
N ASP A 265 -16.16 -5.69 -9.77
CA ASP A 265 -14.70 -5.57 -9.74
C ASP A 265 -14.14 -5.69 -8.31
N LEU A 266 -14.85 -5.16 -7.30
CA LEU A 266 -14.49 -5.33 -5.90
C LEU A 266 -14.60 -6.80 -5.43
N ILE A 267 -15.66 -7.50 -5.85
CA ILE A 267 -15.83 -8.93 -5.57
C ILE A 267 -14.71 -9.73 -6.22
N ASN A 268 -14.40 -9.47 -7.49
CA ASN A 268 -13.32 -10.13 -8.22
C ASN A 268 -11.97 -9.91 -7.52
N TYR A 269 -11.69 -8.68 -7.07
CA TYR A 269 -10.48 -8.38 -6.31
C TYR A 269 -10.42 -9.15 -4.98
N ARG A 270 -11.52 -9.15 -4.21
CA ARG A 270 -11.63 -9.93 -2.96
C ARG A 270 -11.43 -11.43 -3.21
N ASP A 271 -12.07 -11.97 -4.23
CA ASP A 271 -12.00 -13.39 -4.59
C ASP A 271 -10.59 -13.77 -5.02
N MET A 272 -9.89 -12.94 -5.80
CA MET A 272 -8.48 -13.14 -6.14
C MET A 272 -7.61 -13.24 -4.88
N MET A 273 -7.78 -12.32 -3.92
CA MET A 273 -7.03 -12.34 -2.65
C MET A 273 -7.32 -13.60 -1.81
N VAL A 274 -8.56 -14.11 -1.85
CA VAL A 274 -8.97 -15.34 -1.16
C VAL A 274 -8.43 -16.58 -1.85
N ASP A 275 -8.55 -16.65 -3.17
CA ASP A 275 -8.04 -17.74 -3.99
C ASP A 275 -6.52 -17.86 -3.87
N PHE A 276 -5.79 -16.75 -3.96
CA PHE A 276 -4.34 -16.74 -3.82
C PHE A 276 -3.92 -17.36 -2.49
N ARG A 277 -4.48 -16.87 -1.37
CA ARG A 277 -4.15 -17.37 -0.04
C ARG A 277 -4.54 -18.83 0.13
N LYS A 278 -5.76 -19.23 -0.23
CA LYS A 278 -6.23 -20.62 -0.11
C LYS A 278 -5.36 -21.58 -0.92
N THR A 279 -4.93 -21.17 -2.10
CA THR A 279 -4.09 -22.00 -2.98
C THR A 279 -2.71 -22.21 -2.35
N VAL A 280 -2.10 -21.14 -1.82
CA VAL A 280 -0.83 -21.24 -1.08
C VAL A 280 -0.97 -22.11 0.18
N GLU A 281 -1.98 -21.87 1.02
CA GLU A 281 -2.21 -22.62 2.27
C GLU A 281 -2.47 -24.11 2.00
N ARG A 282 -3.24 -24.42 0.94
CA ARG A 282 -3.52 -25.80 0.52
C ARG A 282 -2.25 -26.55 0.17
N GLU A 283 -1.35 -25.95 -0.57
CA GLU A 283 -0.08 -26.58 -0.96
C GLU A 283 0.92 -26.63 0.20
N MET A 284 0.96 -25.60 1.04
CA MET A 284 1.76 -25.61 2.28
C MET A 284 1.35 -26.75 3.22
N ALA A 285 0.06 -27.02 3.37
CA ALA A 285 -0.46 -28.06 4.27
C ALA A 285 -0.03 -29.49 3.87
N LYS A 286 0.43 -29.70 2.64
CA LYS A 286 0.93 -31.00 2.16
C LYS A 286 2.37 -31.29 2.60
N LEU A 287 3.07 -30.31 3.18
CA LEU A 287 4.49 -30.40 3.50
C LEU A 287 4.71 -30.36 5.02
N GLU A 288 5.57 -31.26 5.50
CA GLU A 288 6.08 -31.19 6.87
C GLU A 288 7.06 -30.00 7.01
N TYR A 289 6.87 -29.19 8.06
CA TYR A 289 7.67 -28.00 8.36
C TYR A 289 9.11 -28.39 8.75
N GLU A 290 10.09 -27.91 7.99
CA GLU A 290 11.53 -28.01 8.33
C GLU A 290 12.30 -26.77 7.84
N PRO A 291 13.48 -26.42 8.40
CA PRO A 291 14.10 -25.10 8.19
C PRO A 291 14.94 -24.86 6.91
N ASP A 292 15.06 -25.80 5.96
CA ASP A 292 15.96 -25.70 4.78
C ASP A 292 15.27 -25.63 3.39
N GLN A 293 14.12 -24.95 3.34
CA GLN A 293 13.02 -25.15 2.38
C GLN A 293 13.21 -24.73 0.91
N GLY A 294 14.41 -24.43 0.39
CA GLY A 294 14.56 -23.92 -0.99
C GLY A 294 13.90 -24.81 -2.06
N LYS A 295 14.04 -26.15 -1.94
CA LYS A 295 13.41 -27.12 -2.86
C LYS A 295 11.91 -27.32 -2.61
N LYS A 296 11.47 -27.26 -1.34
CA LYS A 296 10.06 -27.41 -0.96
C LYS A 296 9.23 -26.17 -1.35
N LEU A 297 9.75 -24.97 -1.14
CA LEU A 297 9.13 -23.71 -1.61
C LEU A 297 8.98 -23.69 -3.12
N ARG A 298 10.00 -24.17 -3.85
CA ARG A 298 9.93 -24.32 -5.30
C ARG A 298 8.83 -25.29 -5.71
N ALA A 299 8.69 -26.44 -5.04
CA ALA A 299 7.63 -27.40 -5.33
C ALA A 299 6.22 -26.81 -5.10
N ILE A 300 6.04 -25.98 -4.06
CA ILE A 300 4.78 -25.22 -3.88
C ILE A 300 4.58 -24.24 -5.04
N PHE A 301 5.60 -23.44 -5.36
CA PHE A 301 5.54 -22.44 -6.42
C PHE A 301 5.17 -23.06 -7.78
N ASP A 302 5.78 -24.20 -8.13
CA ASP A 302 5.57 -24.92 -9.38
C ASP A 302 4.12 -25.43 -9.55
N VAL A 303 3.32 -25.46 -8.47
CA VAL A 303 1.87 -25.76 -8.50
C VAL A 303 1.03 -24.49 -8.41
N VAL A 304 1.34 -23.60 -7.47
CA VAL A 304 0.50 -22.43 -7.17
C VAL A 304 0.55 -21.39 -8.29
N TYR A 305 1.73 -21.17 -8.89
CA TYR A 305 1.89 -20.20 -9.98
C TYR A 305 1.03 -20.53 -11.20
N PRO A 306 1.13 -21.72 -11.84
CA PRO A 306 0.34 -22.01 -13.03
C PRO A 306 -1.18 -22.03 -12.77
N GLU A 307 -1.64 -22.52 -11.62
CA GLU A 307 -3.07 -22.53 -11.27
C GLU A 307 -3.65 -21.11 -11.14
N LEU A 308 -2.91 -20.21 -10.48
CA LEU A 308 -3.34 -18.81 -10.37
C LEU A 308 -3.13 -18.03 -11.67
N GLN A 309 -2.14 -18.41 -12.48
CA GLN A 309 -1.91 -17.82 -13.80
C GLN A 309 -3.06 -18.11 -14.77
N GLU A 310 -3.63 -19.32 -14.73
CA GLU A 310 -4.81 -19.66 -15.55
C GLU A 310 -5.99 -18.71 -15.29
N LYS A 311 -6.20 -18.33 -14.02
CA LYS A 311 -7.30 -17.45 -13.61
C LYS A 311 -6.98 -15.97 -13.76
N TYR A 312 -5.78 -15.56 -13.34
CA TYR A 312 -5.44 -14.15 -13.09
C TYR A 312 -4.21 -13.68 -13.87
N GLY A 313 -3.61 -14.52 -14.73
CA GLY A 313 -2.43 -14.17 -15.51
C GLY A 313 -2.62 -12.99 -16.46
N HIS A 314 -3.87 -12.65 -16.79
CA HIS A 314 -4.22 -11.48 -17.59
C HIS A 314 -4.34 -10.18 -16.77
N TRP A 315 -4.29 -10.26 -15.44
CA TRP A 315 -4.35 -9.08 -14.57
C TRP A 315 -3.04 -8.33 -14.61
N HIS A 316 -3.12 -7.00 -14.53
CA HIS A 316 -1.93 -6.18 -14.49
C HIS A 316 -1.08 -6.55 -13.28
N GLY A 317 0.19 -6.80 -13.55
CA GLY A 317 1.18 -7.08 -12.51
C GLY A 317 1.12 -8.48 -11.93
N PHE A 318 0.41 -9.44 -12.55
CA PHE A 318 0.41 -10.83 -12.08
C PHE A 318 1.84 -11.35 -11.89
N ASP A 319 2.65 -11.42 -12.94
CA ASP A 319 4.02 -11.93 -12.86
C ASP A 319 4.91 -11.08 -11.94
N ALA A 320 4.73 -9.76 -12.05
CA ALA A 320 5.49 -8.77 -11.32
C ALA A 320 5.31 -8.87 -9.80
N MET A 321 4.08 -9.11 -9.34
CA MET A 321 3.73 -9.10 -7.92
C MET A 321 3.56 -10.50 -7.34
N PHE A 322 3.55 -11.56 -8.16
CA PHE A 322 3.33 -12.92 -7.68
C PHE A 322 4.34 -13.32 -6.60
N VAL A 323 5.64 -13.20 -6.89
CA VAL A 323 6.70 -13.65 -5.96
C VAL A 323 6.65 -12.89 -4.63
N PRO A 324 6.51 -11.54 -4.60
CA PRO A 324 6.29 -10.81 -3.36
C PRO A 324 5.10 -11.32 -2.53
N HIS A 325 3.92 -11.51 -3.16
CA HIS A 325 2.73 -12.00 -2.46
C HIS A 325 2.89 -13.43 -1.98
N PHE A 326 3.45 -14.30 -2.80
CA PHE A 326 3.74 -15.69 -2.45
C PHE A 326 4.68 -15.79 -1.24
N ALA A 327 5.79 -15.04 -1.28
CA ALA A 327 6.75 -15.00 -0.20
C ALA A 327 6.14 -14.46 1.10
N GLY A 328 5.29 -13.44 1.03
CA GLY A 328 4.64 -12.91 2.22
C GLY A 328 3.60 -13.86 2.83
N GLN A 329 2.88 -14.63 2.02
CA GLN A 329 1.91 -15.64 2.53
C GLN A 329 2.65 -16.74 3.28
N ILE A 330 3.74 -17.26 2.70
CA ILE A 330 4.56 -18.31 3.33
C ILE A 330 5.32 -17.79 4.55
N GLY A 331 5.82 -16.55 4.48
CA GLY A 331 6.54 -15.90 5.57
C GLY A 331 5.64 -15.46 6.73
N GLY A 332 4.32 -15.59 6.59
CA GLY A 332 3.35 -15.16 7.60
C GLY A 332 3.26 -13.64 7.76
N THR A 333 3.83 -12.84 6.85
CA THR A 333 3.83 -11.38 6.97
C THR A 333 2.43 -10.78 6.79
N TYR A 334 1.53 -11.47 6.08
CA TYR A 334 0.11 -11.06 5.95
C TYR A 334 -0.77 -11.44 7.15
N LEU A 335 -0.22 -12.09 8.18
CA LEU A 335 -0.90 -12.32 9.45
C LEU A 335 -0.73 -11.14 10.44
N GLY A 336 0.00 -10.10 10.04
CA GLY A 336 0.50 -9.04 10.93
C GLY A 336 -0.56 -8.38 11.83
N PHE A 337 -0.46 -8.69 13.12
CA PHE A 337 -0.22 -7.76 14.23
C PHE A 337 0.73 -8.41 15.22
#